data_AF-A0ABD2H9L5-F1
#
_entry.id   AF-A0ABD2H9L5-F1
#
_cell.length_a   1.000
_cell.length_b   1.000
_cell.length_c   1.000
_cell.angle_alpha   90.00
_cell.angle_beta   90.00
_cell.angle_gamma   90.00
#
_symmetry.space_group_name_H-M   'P 1'
#
loop_
_entity.id
_entity.type
_entity.pdbx_description
1 polymer ?
#
loop_
_entity_poly.entity_id
_entity_poly.type
_entity_poly.pdbx_seq_one_letter_code
_entity_poly.pdbx_strand_id
1 'polypeptide(L)'
;MVECGRAIKEYFRGKPTNRDVKDVLSNCEDNEMALCVVQLLMAHFGEDLTGLVLLTNVSATAADVETTLTLPASPRLILLVSGGTGQVTTGRWMITLEGRVISEGITPTFLTGLAAVFAIYYIFNLQYQEEAACTLEFIQRRFIGINPERGTKAIRGKVVCKKTGVIVQKKSATVNTHVSTLLKNLLDFESD
;
A
#
# COMPACT_ATOMS: atom_id res chain seq x y z
N MET A 1 -8.96 10.79 4.61
CA MET A 1 -7.57 10.57 4.14
C MET A 1 -6.80 11.87 3.90
N VAL A 2 -7.43 12.95 3.39
CA VAL A 2 -6.71 14.19 3.03
C VAL A 2 -6.03 14.89 4.24
N GLU A 3 -6.74 15.11 5.35
CA GLU A 3 -6.16 15.80 6.52
C GLU A 3 -5.10 14.97 7.25
N CYS A 4 -5.42 13.71 7.59
CA CYS A 4 -4.43 12.77 8.10
C CYS A 4 -3.25 12.56 7.14
N GLY A 5 -3.47 12.63 5.83
CA GLY A 5 -2.42 12.51 4.82
C GLY A 5 -1.44 13.68 4.86
N ARG A 6 -1.94 14.91 5.08
CA ARG A 6 -1.09 16.08 5.33
C ARG A 6 -0.25 15.91 6.58
N ALA A 7 -0.84 15.47 7.70
CA ALA A 7 -0.09 15.23 8.94
C ALA A 7 1.04 14.20 8.74
N ILE A 8 0.78 13.11 8.02
CA ILE A 8 1.80 12.10 7.69
C ILE A 8 2.91 12.68 6.81
N LYS A 9 2.54 13.46 5.77
CA LYS A 9 3.53 14.12 4.89
C LYS A 9 4.41 15.07 5.69
N GLU A 10 3.83 15.85 6.60
CA GLU A 10 4.57 16.77 7.47
C GLU A 10 5.48 16.04 8.46
N TYR A 11 5.01 14.96 9.08
CA TYR A 11 5.82 14.11 9.94
C TYR A 11 7.08 13.61 9.21
N PHE A 12 6.92 13.06 8.00
CA PHE A 12 8.07 12.58 7.22
C PHE A 12 8.96 13.71 6.71
N ARG A 13 8.41 14.91 6.47
CA ARG A 13 9.20 16.10 6.11
C ARG A 13 10.08 16.56 7.26
N GLY A 14 9.56 16.57 8.49
CA GLY A 14 10.33 16.89 9.70
C GLY A 14 11.31 15.79 10.11
N LYS A 15 10.97 14.52 9.85
CA LYS A 15 11.78 13.36 10.25
C LYS A 15 11.86 12.31 9.14
N PRO A 16 12.64 12.54 8.06
CA PRO A 16 12.81 11.57 7.00
C PRO A 16 13.54 10.33 7.52
N THR A 17 12.96 9.14 7.33
CA THR A 17 13.48 7.91 7.94
C THR A 17 14.57 7.21 7.13
N ASN A 18 14.63 7.44 5.82
CA ASN A 18 15.62 6.87 4.91
C ASN A 18 15.74 7.75 3.65
N ARG A 19 16.61 7.34 2.70
CA ARG A 19 16.82 8.06 1.43
C ARG A 19 15.56 8.02 0.56
N ASP A 20 14.91 6.88 0.46
CA ASP A 20 13.76 6.69 -0.43
C ASP A 20 12.56 7.58 -0.01
N VAL A 21 12.35 7.80 1.29
CA VAL A 21 11.38 8.77 1.81
C VAL A 21 11.72 10.20 1.39
N LYS A 22 13.00 10.59 1.38
CA LYS A 22 13.42 11.93 0.90
C LYS A 22 13.17 12.08 -0.60
N ASP A 23 13.45 11.03 -1.36
CA ASP A 23 13.23 11.00 -2.81
C ASP A 23 11.74 11.11 -3.13
N VAL A 24 10.87 10.40 -2.41
CA VAL A 24 9.41 10.53 -2.54
C VAL A 24 8.94 11.93 -2.17
N LEU A 25 9.40 12.50 -1.05
CA LEU A 25 9.01 13.85 -0.62
C LEU A 25 9.31 14.92 -1.68
N SER A 26 10.45 14.79 -2.36
CA SER A 26 10.89 15.73 -3.40
C SER A 26 10.04 15.64 -4.68
N ASN A 27 9.41 14.49 -4.94
CA ASN A 27 8.59 14.23 -6.12
C ASN A 27 7.07 14.27 -5.83
N CYS A 28 6.67 14.54 -4.59
CA CYS A 28 5.29 14.43 -4.11
C CYS A 28 4.45 15.70 -4.25
N GLU A 29 4.98 16.77 -4.85
CA GLU A 29 4.26 18.05 -4.95
C GLU A 29 3.14 18.01 -6.00
N ASP A 30 3.32 17.25 -7.08
CA ASP A 30 2.38 17.17 -8.21
C ASP A 30 1.38 15.99 -8.13
N ASN A 31 1.55 15.07 -7.18
CA ASN A 31 0.76 13.85 -7.08
C ASN A 31 -0.50 14.00 -6.20
N GLU A 32 -1.51 13.16 -6.45
CA GLU A 32 -2.65 13.01 -5.55
C GLU A 32 -2.17 12.67 -4.13
N MET A 33 -2.68 13.39 -3.11
CA MET A 33 -2.25 13.23 -1.71
C MET A 33 -2.30 11.78 -1.23
N ALA A 34 -3.31 11.02 -1.65
CA ALA A 34 -3.44 9.61 -1.28
C ALA A 34 -2.31 8.75 -1.87
N LEU A 35 -1.92 8.98 -3.12
CA LEU A 35 -0.78 8.30 -3.75
C LEU A 35 0.53 8.67 -3.05
N CYS A 36 0.71 9.97 -2.75
CA CYS A 36 1.87 10.46 -2.01
C CYS A 36 2.02 9.76 -0.64
N VAL A 37 0.94 9.67 0.12
CA VAL A 37 0.93 8.97 1.42
C VAL A 37 1.28 7.49 1.26
N VAL A 38 0.72 6.80 0.26
CA VAL A 38 1.06 5.39 0.00
C VAL A 38 2.54 5.23 -0.36
N GLN A 39 3.08 6.08 -1.23
CA GLN A 39 4.50 6.06 -1.59
C GLN A 39 5.41 6.29 -0.37
N LEU A 40 5.05 7.23 0.51
CA LEU A 40 5.80 7.50 1.74
C LEU A 40 5.77 6.32 2.71
N LEU A 41 4.61 5.68 2.89
CA LEU A 41 4.46 4.51 3.76
C LEU A 41 5.28 3.33 3.22
N MET A 42 5.19 3.04 1.92
CA MET A 42 5.94 1.96 1.29
C MET A 42 7.44 2.20 1.41
N ALA A 43 7.92 3.41 1.08
CA ALA A 43 9.32 3.79 1.26
C ALA A 43 9.78 3.70 2.72
N HIS A 44 8.93 4.08 3.69
CA HIS A 44 9.24 3.96 5.11
C HIS A 44 9.39 2.50 5.57
N PHE A 45 8.51 1.60 5.11
CA PHE A 45 8.53 0.18 5.45
C PHE A 45 9.53 -0.65 4.65
N GLY A 46 10.21 -0.05 3.66
CA GLY A 46 11.09 -0.78 2.74
C GLY A 46 10.32 -1.66 1.75
N GLU A 47 9.08 -1.30 1.46
CA GLU A 47 8.18 -1.94 0.51
C GLU A 47 8.28 -1.23 -0.85
N ASP A 48 8.24 -1.99 -1.95
CA ASP A 48 8.35 -1.44 -3.30
C ASP A 48 6.97 -1.09 -3.86
N LEU A 49 6.82 0.06 -4.52
CA LEU A 49 5.53 0.54 -5.04
C LEU A 49 4.87 -0.49 -5.98
N THR A 50 5.65 -1.25 -6.77
CA THR A 50 5.14 -2.31 -7.66
C THR A 50 4.51 -3.48 -6.90
N GLY A 51 4.80 -3.60 -5.61
CA GLY A 51 4.16 -4.50 -4.66
C GLY A 51 2.67 -4.19 -4.42
N LEU A 52 2.19 -3.00 -4.78
CA LEU A 52 0.77 -2.63 -4.66
C LEU A 52 0.20 -2.00 -5.92
N VAL A 53 1.00 -1.21 -6.64
CA VAL A 53 0.60 -0.36 -7.75
C VAL A 53 1.48 -0.61 -8.97
N LEU A 54 0.88 -0.99 -10.10
CA LEU A 54 1.56 -1.08 -11.39
C LEU A 54 1.10 0.05 -12.29
N LEU A 55 2.01 0.60 -13.09
CA LEU A 55 1.72 1.70 -14.01
C LEU A 55 1.67 1.17 -15.44
N THR A 56 0.72 1.65 -16.23
CA THR A 56 0.61 1.34 -17.67
C THR A 56 0.16 2.57 -18.46
N ASN A 57 0.20 2.47 -19.79
CA ASN A 57 -0.21 3.55 -20.67
C ASN A 57 -1.71 3.89 -20.48
N VAL A 58 -2.05 5.18 -20.59
CA VAL A 58 -3.43 5.68 -20.53
C VAL A 58 -4.40 5.00 -21.50
N SER A 59 -3.91 4.47 -22.62
CA SER A 59 -4.72 3.78 -23.63
C SER A 59 -4.73 2.25 -23.47
N ALA A 60 -4.10 1.69 -22.43
CA ALA A 60 -4.04 0.25 -22.25
C ALA A 60 -5.44 -0.34 -21.96
N THR A 61 -5.77 -1.43 -22.65
CA THR A 61 -6.96 -2.24 -22.37
C THR A 61 -6.67 -3.32 -21.34
N ALA A 62 -7.71 -3.97 -20.82
CA ALA A 62 -7.54 -5.12 -19.95
C ALA A 62 -6.69 -6.24 -20.59
N ALA A 63 -6.87 -6.50 -21.89
CA ALA A 63 -6.08 -7.48 -22.63
C ALA A 63 -4.61 -7.07 -22.76
N ASP A 64 -4.33 -5.77 -22.95
CA ASP A 64 -2.96 -5.27 -22.96
C ASP A 64 -2.30 -5.46 -21.60
N VAL A 65 -3.02 -5.15 -20.52
CA VAL A 65 -2.52 -5.33 -19.14
C VAL A 65 -2.18 -6.79 -18.85
N GLU A 66 -3.05 -7.74 -19.22
CA GLU A 66 -2.83 -9.17 -18.99
C GLU A 66 -1.68 -9.77 -19.81
N THR A 67 -1.34 -9.16 -20.95
CA THR A 67 -0.30 -9.67 -21.85
C THR A 67 1.05 -8.98 -21.68
N THR A 68 1.06 -7.72 -21.26
CA THR A 68 2.28 -6.90 -21.20
C THR A 68 2.88 -6.80 -19.79
N LEU A 69 2.06 -6.93 -18.74
CA LEU A 69 2.53 -6.84 -17.36
C LEU A 69 2.71 -8.22 -16.75
N THR A 70 3.73 -8.35 -15.89
CA THR A 70 3.88 -9.53 -15.03
C THR A 70 2.90 -9.40 -13.86
N LEU A 71 1.71 -9.98 -14.01
CA LEU A 71 0.65 -9.88 -13.01
C LEU A 71 0.79 -10.99 -11.95
N PRO A 72 0.99 -10.65 -10.66
CA PRO A 72 1.02 -11.65 -9.60
C PRO A 72 -0.37 -12.19 -9.29
N ALA A 73 -0.43 -13.28 -8.52
CA ALA A 73 -1.70 -13.84 -8.06
C ALA A 73 -2.41 -12.93 -7.05
N SER A 74 -1.66 -12.11 -6.31
CA SER A 74 -2.21 -11.18 -5.33
C SER A 74 -2.77 -9.91 -5.99
N PRO A 75 -3.77 -9.25 -5.37
CA PRO A 75 -4.32 -7.99 -5.87
C PRO A 75 -3.26 -6.93 -6.21
N ARG A 76 -3.38 -6.30 -7.38
CA ARG A 76 -2.62 -5.10 -7.77
C ARG A 76 -3.54 -4.02 -8.31
N LEU A 77 -3.25 -2.78 -7.94
CA LEU A 77 -3.88 -1.59 -8.53
C LEU A 77 -3.11 -1.19 -9.79
N ILE A 78 -3.76 -1.22 -10.93
CA ILE A 78 -3.19 -0.73 -12.18
C ILE A 78 -3.61 0.72 -12.35
N LEU A 79 -2.65 1.64 -12.42
CA LEU A 79 -2.92 3.04 -12.75
C LEU A 79 -2.54 3.30 -14.21
N LEU A 80 -3.51 3.77 -14.97
CA LEU A 80 -3.31 4.18 -16.35
C LEU A 80 -2.81 5.63 -16.35
N VAL A 81 -1.59 5.84 -16.83
CA VAL A 81 -0.92 7.14 -16.78
C VAL A 81 -0.56 7.61 -18.19
N SER A 82 -0.75 8.89 -18.48
CA SER A 82 -0.36 9.50 -19.76
C SER A 82 1.05 10.05 -19.67
N GLY A 83 1.89 9.74 -20.66
CA GLY A 83 3.30 10.12 -20.68
C GLY A 83 3.54 11.50 -21.29
N GLY A 84 3.79 12.50 -20.44
CA GLY A 84 4.42 13.78 -20.75
C GLY A 84 4.85 14.47 -19.46
N THR A 85 6.14 14.35 -19.11
CA THR A 85 6.86 15.02 -18.00
C THR A 85 6.05 15.38 -16.75
N GLY A 86 6.13 14.53 -15.72
CA GLY A 86 5.90 14.93 -14.33
C GLY A 86 4.45 14.93 -13.83
N GLN A 87 3.45 14.99 -14.72
CA GLN A 87 2.05 14.92 -14.29
C GLN A 87 1.48 13.51 -14.47
N VAL A 88 1.33 12.80 -13.34
CA VAL A 88 0.43 11.64 -13.27
C VAL A 88 -1.00 12.18 -13.27
N THR A 89 -1.55 12.48 -14.44
CA THR A 89 -3.01 12.51 -14.56
C THR A 89 -3.45 11.08 -14.37
N THR A 90 -3.96 10.75 -13.18
CA THR A 90 -4.54 9.44 -12.89
C THR A 90 -5.69 9.23 -13.88
N GLY A 91 -5.37 8.54 -14.97
CA GLY A 91 -6.37 7.89 -15.79
C GLY A 91 -7.07 6.83 -14.96
N ARG A 92 -8.13 6.26 -15.53
CA ARG A 92 -8.88 5.15 -14.96
C ARG A 92 -7.95 4.13 -14.28
N TRP A 93 -8.42 3.47 -13.24
CA TRP A 93 -7.68 2.38 -12.61
C TRP A 93 -8.27 1.05 -13.02
N MET A 94 -7.46 -0.01 -13.01
CA MET A 94 -7.92 -1.38 -13.10
C MET A 94 -7.42 -2.16 -11.89
N ILE A 95 -8.05 -3.28 -11.57
CA ILE A 95 -7.56 -4.19 -10.53
C ILE A 95 -7.34 -5.55 -11.12
N THR A 96 -6.18 -6.12 -10.83
CA THR A 96 -5.82 -7.47 -11.22
C THR A 96 -5.83 -8.40 -10.01
N LEU A 97 -6.31 -9.63 -10.21
CA LEU A 97 -6.26 -10.73 -9.25
C LEU A 97 -6.06 -12.03 -10.03
N GLU A 98 -5.22 -12.94 -9.54
CA GLU A 98 -4.91 -14.21 -10.24
C GLU A 98 -4.46 -14.02 -11.71
N GLY A 99 -3.69 -12.96 -11.96
CA GLY A 99 -3.17 -12.66 -13.29
C GLY A 99 -4.21 -12.14 -14.28
N ARG A 100 -5.42 -11.79 -13.83
CA ARG A 100 -6.51 -11.28 -14.68
C ARG A 100 -7.02 -9.95 -14.20
N VAL A 101 -7.51 -9.11 -15.11
CA VAL A 101 -8.24 -7.88 -14.78
C VAL A 101 -9.65 -8.27 -14.34
N ILE A 102 -10.00 -7.92 -13.11
CA ILE A 102 -11.30 -8.27 -12.50
C ILE A 102 -12.23 -7.07 -12.33
N SER A 103 -11.70 -5.85 -12.40
CA SER A 103 -12.48 -4.63 -12.23
C SER A 103 -11.80 -3.45 -12.89
N GLU A 104 -12.60 -2.53 -13.42
CA GLU A 104 -12.16 -1.25 -13.96
C GLU A 104 -12.94 -0.11 -13.28
N GLY A 105 -12.22 0.96 -12.94
CA GLY A 105 -12.74 2.14 -12.28
C GLY A 105 -13.37 3.12 -13.25
N ILE A 106 -14.65 3.44 -13.03
CA ILE A 106 -15.35 4.50 -13.77
C ILE A 106 -14.89 5.88 -13.29
N THR A 107 -14.68 6.04 -11.98
CA THR A 107 -14.17 7.27 -11.37
C THR A 107 -12.64 7.24 -11.32
N PRO A 108 -11.93 8.17 -11.99
CA PRO A 108 -10.49 8.10 -12.17
C PRO A 108 -9.72 8.76 -11.02
N THR A 109 -9.81 8.21 -9.80
CA THR A 109 -8.98 8.68 -8.68
C THR A 109 -8.20 7.53 -8.06
N PHE A 110 -6.98 7.81 -7.58
CA PHE A 110 -6.18 6.80 -6.89
C PHE A 110 -6.92 6.28 -5.65
N LEU A 111 -7.57 7.18 -4.91
CA LEU A 111 -8.29 6.81 -3.70
C LEU A 111 -9.41 5.78 -3.96
N THR A 112 -10.16 5.92 -5.06
CA THR A 112 -11.23 4.96 -5.39
C THR A 112 -10.68 3.60 -5.79
N GLY A 113 -9.57 3.57 -6.53
CA GLY A 113 -8.86 2.32 -6.85
C GLY A 113 -8.29 1.63 -5.63
N LEU A 114 -7.66 2.40 -4.73
CA LEU A 114 -7.15 1.88 -3.46
C LEU A 114 -8.26 1.31 -2.59
N ALA A 115 -9.41 1.99 -2.51
CA ALA A 115 -10.59 1.49 -1.79
C ALA A 115 -11.10 0.17 -2.37
N ALA A 116 -11.14 0.04 -3.71
CA ALA A 116 -11.55 -1.19 -4.37
C ALA A 116 -10.55 -2.34 -4.15
N VAL A 117 -9.23 -2.08 -4.12
CA VAL A 117 -8.23 -3.09 -3.72
C VAL A 117 -8.46 -3.56 -2.29
N PHE A 118 -8.71 -2.64 -1.36
CA PHE A 118 -9.07 -3.01 0.01
C PHE A 118 -10.36 -3.84 0.05
N ALA A 119 -11.40 -3.46 -0.69
CA ALA A 119 -12.64 -4.24 -0.76
C ALA A 119 -12.39 -5.69 -1.20
N ILE A 120 -11.55 -5.92 -2.22
CA ILE A 120 -11.16 -7.26 -2.69
C ILE A 120 -10.52 -8.09 -1.57
N TYR A 121 -9.61 -7.50 -0.79
CA TYR A 121 -9.00 -8.20 0.36
C TYR A 121 -10.04 -8.70 1.37
N TYR A 122 -11.11 -7.96 1.59
CA TYR A 122 -12.14 -8.33 2.56
C TYR A 122 -13.22 -9.24 1.96
N ILE A 123 -13.69 -8.97 0.75
CA ILE A 123 -14.72 -9.75 0.05
C ILE A 123 -14.24 -11.18 -0.19
N PHE A 124 -13.01 -11.35 -0.71
CA PHE A 124 -12.44 -12.66 -0.99
C PHE A 124 -11.67 -13.26 0.19
N ASN A 125 -11.70 -12.60 1.36
CA ASN A 125 -10.99 -13.00 2.57
C ASN A 125 -9.49 -13.33 2.34
N LEU A 126 -8.82 -12.52 1.53
CA LEU A 126 -7.41 -12.71 1.19
C LEU A 126 -6.48 -12.21 2.30
N GLN A 127 -5.26 -12.75 2.32
CA GLN A 127 -4.14 -12.21 3.08
C GLN A 127 -3.46 -11.11 2.28
N TYR A 128 -2.95 -10.07 2.96
CA TYR A 128 -2.14 -9.05 2.32
C TYR A 128 -0.87 -9.69 1.74
N GLN A 129 -0.51 -9.21 0.56
CA GLN A 129 0.71 -9.59 -0.11
C GLN A 129 1.94 -9.16 0.71
N GLU A 130 3.01 -9.95 0.66
CA GLU A 130 4.22 -9.69 1.44
C GLU A 130 4.86 -8.36 1.07
N GLU A 131 4.78 -7.97 -0.21
CA GLU A 131 5.43 -6.78 -0.76
C GLU A 131 4.78 -5.45 -0.33
N ALA A 132 3.60 -5.48 0.28
CA ALA A 132 2.89 -4.29 0.76
C ALA A 132 2.15 -4.51 2.10
N ALA A 133 2.51 -5.56 2.84
CA ALA A 133 1.78 -6.01 4.02
C ALA A 133 1.73 -4.95 5.13
N CYS A 134 2.84 -4.27 5.40
CA CYS A 134 2.93 -3.22 6.42
C CYS A 134 2.14 -1.99 6.01
N THR A 135 2.26 -1.55 4.76
CA THR A 135 1.49 -0.43 4.23
C THR A 135 -0.02 -0.69 4.30
N LEU A 136 -0.47 -1.88 3.88
CA LEU A 136 -1.89 -2.24 3.92
C LEU A 136 -2.41 -2.37 5.36
N GLU A 137 -1.62 -2.96 6.26
CA GLU A 137 -1.97 -3.05 7.67
C GLU A 137 -2.01 -1.67 8.35
N PHE A 138 -1.12 -0.75 7.97
CA PHE A 138 -1.15 0.63 8.43
C PHE A 138 -2.43 1.34 7.97
N ILE A 139 -2.76 1.26 6.68
CA ILE A 139 -3.95 1.92 6.12
C ILE A 139 -5.22 1.36 6.76
N GLN A 140 -5.30 0.04 6.90
CA GLN A 140 -6.39 -0.64 7.59
C GLN A 140 -6.67 -0.03 8.97
N ARG A 141 -5.61 0.16 9.78
CA ARG A 141 -5.77 0.66 11.15
C ARG A 141 -5.99 2.16 11.22
N ARG A 142 -5.23 2.94 10.44
CA ARG A 142 -5.23 4.41 10.55
C ARG A 142 -6.38 5.06 9.79
N PHE A 143 -6.72 4.57 8.60
CA PHE A 143 -7.71 5.20 7.74
C PHE A 143 -9.06 4.49 7.72
N ILE A 144 -9.07 3.16 7.79
CA ILE A 144 -10.32 2.37 7.73
C ILE A 144 -10.89 2.12 9.13
N GLY A 145 -10.05 2.10 10.17
CA GLY A 145 -10.47 1.86 11.55
C GLY A 145 -10.74 0.38 11.86
N ILE A 146 -10.29 -0.55 11.01
CA ILE A 146 -10.45 -1.99 11.23
C ILE A 146 -9.30 -2.46 12.12
N ASN A 147 -9.55 -2.61 13.42
CA ASN A 147 -8.56 -3.05 14.40
C ASN A 147 -9.01 -4.35 15.10
N PRO A 148 -8.83 -5.52 14.47
CA PRO A 148 -9.25 -6.79 15.06
C PRO A 148 -8.49 -7.08 16.36
N GLU A 149 -9.19 -7.58 17.38
CA GLU A 149 -8.56 -7.96 18.66
C GLU A 149 -7.56 -9.11 18.49
N ARG A 150 -7.76 -9.95 17.48
CA ARG A 150 -6.89 -11.07 17.12
C ARG A 150 -6.78 -11.19 15.60
N GLY A 151 -5.54 -11.32 15.11
CA GLY A 151 -5.24 -11.56 13.70
C GLY A 151 -4.93 -10.30 12.90
N THR A 152 -4.14 -10.47 11.85
CA THR A 152 -3.81 -9.46 10.85
C THR A 152 -3.92 -10.17 9.49
N LYS A 153 -4.26 -9.43 8.43
CA LYS A 153 -4.25 -9.96 7.06
C LYS A 153 -2.83 -10.18 6.55
N ALA A 154 -1.80 -9.62 7.19
CA ALA A 154 -0.40 -9.85 6.84
C ALA A 154 0.04 -11.29 7.12
N ILE A 155 0.84 -11.85 6.20
CA ILE A 155 1.42 -13.19 6.32
C ILE A 155 2.29 -13.28 7.59
N ARG A 156 2.18 -14.42 8.27
CA ARG A 156 2.99 -14.73 9.45
C ARG A 156 4.31 -15.34 9.02
N GLY A 157 5.42 -14.69 9.37
CA GLY A 157 6.75 -15.28 9.25
C GLY A 157 6.86 -16.59 10.03
N LYS A 158 7.61 -17.55 9.48
CA LYS A 158 8.01 -18.77 10.17
C LYS A 158 9.30 -18.50 10.96
N VAL A 159 9.38 -18.96 12.20
CA VAL A 159 10.55 -18.78 13.07
C VAL A 159 10.97 -20.14 13.61
N VAL A 160 12.27 -20.39 13.70
CA VAL A 160 12.78 -21.58 14.36
C VAL A 160 12.58 -21.44 15.87
N CYS A 161 11.86 -22.38 16.47
CA CYS A 161 11.66 -22.42 17.91
C CYS A 161 13.00 -22.73 18.58
N LYS A 162 13.55 -21.80 19.38
CA LYS A 162 14.80 -22.02 20.13
C LYS A 162 14.74 -23.20 21.12
N LYS A 163 13.53 -23.65 21.50
CA LYS A 163 13.32 -24.78 22.44
C LYS A 163 13.25 -26.15 21.76
N THR A 164 12.79 -26.22 20.51
CA THR A 164 12.51 -27.50 19.84
C THR A 164 13.25 -27.66 18.52
N GLY A 165 13.90 -26.61 18.00
CA GLY A 165 14.53 -26.61 16.68
C GLY A 165 13.54 -26.66 15.50
N VAL A 166 12.24 -26.75 15.78
CA VAL A 166 11.18 -26.86 14.78
C VAL A 166 10.78 -25.49 14.27
N ILE A 167 10.55 -25.38 12.96
CA ILE A 167 9.97 -24.20 12.33
C ILE A 167 8.51 -24.06 12.80
N VAL A 168 8.25 -23.03 13.60
CA VAL A 168 6.91 -22.69 14.12
C VAL A 168 6.46 -21.34 13.57
N GLN A 169 5.15 -21.11 13.51
CA GLN A 169 4.66 -19.75 13.20
C GLN A 169 5.07 -18.77 14.31
N LYS A 170 5.52 -17.57 13.93
CA LYS A 170 5.83 -16.49 14.88
C LYS A 170 4.63 -16.25 15.79
N LYS A 171 4.86 -16.11 17.10
CA LYS A 171 3.82 -15.76 18.07
C LYS A 171 3.10 -14.49 17.62
N SER A 172 1.77 -14.52 17.65
CA SER A 172 0.87 -13.45 17.23
C SER A 172 1.08 -12.20 18.07
N ALA A 173 1.71 -11.16 17.49
CA ALA A 173 1.43 -9.80 17.91
C ALA A 173 0.12 -9.37 17.24
N THR A 174 -0.75 -8.64 17.95
CA THR A 174 -1.99 -8.10 17.38
C THR A 174 -1.71 -7.15 16.20
N VAL A 175 -0.51 -6.56 16.18
CA VAL A 175 -0.03 -5.59 15.20
C VAL A 175 1.42 -5.87 14.81
N ASN A 176 1.76 -5.69 13.53
CA ASN A 176 3.15 -5.61 13.08
C ASN A 176 3.93 -4.52 13.84
N THR A 177 5.11 -4.85 14.38
CA THR A 177 5.90 -3.95 15.22
C THR A 177 6.29 -2.64 14.53
N HIS A 178 6.59 -2.67 13.23
CA HIS A 178 6.92 -1.46 12.45
C HIS A 178 5.68 -0.57 12.32
N VAL A 179 4.51 -1.17 12.03
CA VAL A 179 3.23 -0.47 11.97
C VAL A 179 2.86 0.14 13.32
N SER A 180 2.97 -0.61 14.43
CA SER A 180 2.73 -0.08 15.79
C SER A 180 3.63 1.11 16.10
N THR A 181 4.91 1.04 15.73
CA THR A 181 5.89 2.08 16.01
C THR A 181 5.55 3.35 15.25
N LEU A 182 5.24 3.26 13.96
CA LEU A 182 4.85 4.41 13.16
C LEU A 182 3.53 5.03 13.66
N LEU A 183 2.52 4.20 13.97
CA LEU A 183 1.25 4.66 14.53
C LEU A 183 1.47 5.46 15.83
N LYS A 184 2.32 4.96 16.73
CA LYS A 184 2.65 5.65 17.97
C LYS A 184 3.35 6.99 17.69
N ASN A 185 4.38 6.98 16.85
CA ASN A 185 5.15 8.20 16.56
C ASN A 185 4.27 9.30 15.93
N LEU A 186 3.30 8.92 15.10
CA LEU A 186 2.35 9.87 14.51
C LEU A 186 1.37 10.41 15.54
N LEU A 187 0.90 9.59 16.48
CA LEU A 187 0.06 10.06 17.59
C LEU A 187 0.81 11.03 18.50
N ASP A 188 2.07 10.71 18.82
CA ASP A 188 2.93 11.59 19.62
C ASP A 188 3.15 12.93 18.88
N PHE A 189 3.44 12.90 17.58
CA PHE A 189 3.61 14.09 16.75
C PHE A 189 2.34 14.95 16.59
N GLU A 190 1.17 14.33 16.50
CA GLU A 190 -0.11 15.06 16.41
C GLU A 190 -0.56 15.67 17.76
N SER A 191 0.06 15.23 18.86
CA SER A 191 -0.24 15.71 20.22
C SER A 191 0.68 16.85 20.68
N ASP A 192 1.77 17.10 19.94
CA ASP A 192 2.73 18.19 20.14
C ASP A 192 2.32 19.47 19.38
#